data_AF-A0A3C0DV52-F1
#
_entry.id   AF-A0A3C0DV52-F1
#
_cell.length_a   1.000
_cell.length_b   1.000
_cell.length_c   1.000
_cell.angle_alpha   90.00
_cell.angle_beta   90.00
_cell.angle_gamma   90.00
#
_symmetry.space_group_name_H-M   'P 1'
#
loop_
_entity.id
_entity.type
_entity.pdbx_description
1 polymer ?
#
loop_
_entity_poly.entity_id
_entity_poly.type
_entity_poly.pdbx_seq_one_letter_code
_entity_poly.pdbx_strand_id
1 'polypeptide(L)'
;MMFVWGGAFVQAEDLFDAVLAKAGDNRVELEAFITTSKNEHGEFGHRAAIFLVEGMSDLDLKQLRCEFLNENLDLAIRAREEFSWCAKLPEELFFNDVLPYASLDETRERWRPDFYKKCRKLVAKASTSTEAVQALNSKFFNLINVHYNTGRKKPNQSPAESIVQSRATCTGLSII
;
A
#
# COMPACT_ATOMS: atom_id res chain seq x y z
N MET A 1 21.21 -20.03 -35.37
CA MET A 1 21.62 -19.00 -34.38
C MET A 1 20.53 -18.94 -33.31
N MET A 2 20.62 -19.81 -32.29
CA MET A 2 19.69 -19.81 -31.14
C MET A 2 20.12 -18.69 -30.20
N PHE A 3 19.29 -17.67 -30.04
CA PHE A 3 19.55 -16.57 -29.12
C PHE A 3 19.10 -16.95 -27.71
N VAL A 4 20.01 -16.78 -26.77
CA VAL A 4 19.87 -16.98 -25.33
C VAL A 4 18.86 -15.98 -24.77
N TRP A 5 17.69 -16.47 -24.37
CA TRP A 5 16.66 -15.72 -23.60
C TRP A 5 16.35 -16.41 -22.26
N GLY A 6 17.29 -17.22 -21.74
CA GLY A 6 17.10 -17.96 -20.48
C GLY A 6 17.73 -17.30 -19.23
N GLY A 7 18.70 -16.40 -19.40
CA GLY A 7 19.49 -15.89 -18.27
C GLY A 7 18.76 -14.89 -17.36
N ALA A 8 17.96 -13.98 -17.94
CA ALA A 8 17.29 -12.93 -17.17
C ALA A 8 16.09 -13.44 -16.37
N PHE A 9 15.38 -14.45 -16.87
CA PHE A 9 14.23 -15.05 -16.20
C PHE A 9 14.66 -15.87 -14.97
N VAL A 10 15.70 -16.70 -15.12
CA VAL A 10 16.29 -17.48 -14.02
C VAL A 10 16.81 -16.56 -12.92
N GLN A 11 17.48 -15.46 -13.29
CA GLN A 11 18.01 -14.51 -12.31
C GLN A 11 16.91 -13.78 -11.51
N ALA A 12 15.75 -13.51 -12.11
CA ALA A 12 14.62 -12.88 -11.43
C ALA A 12 13.90 -13.86 -10.49
N GLU A 13 13.69 -15.11 -10.92
CA GLU A 13 13.14 -16.17 -10.07
C GLU A 13 14.05 -16.45 -8.87
N ASP A 14 15.37 -16.55 -9.09
CA ASP A 14 16.36 -16.75 -8.03
C ASP A 14 16.37 -15.60 -7.00
N LEU A 15 16.21 -14.35 -7.46
CA LEU A 15 16.15 -13.18 -6.58
C LEU A 15 14.89 -13.19 -5.73
N PHE A 16 13.75 -13.54 -6.33
CA PHE A 16 12.48 -13.61 -5.62
C PHE A 16 12.45 -14.74 -4.60
N ASP A 17 12.98 -15.92 -4.94
CA ASP A 17 13.14 -17.02 -3.99
C ASP A 17 14.06 -16.63 -2.82
N ALA A 18 15.11 -15.84 -3.08
CA ALA A 18 15.97 -15.32 -2.02
C ALA A 18 15.23 -14.34 -1.09
N VAL A 19 14.27 -13.55 -1.60
CA VAL A 19 13.39 -12.71 -0.77
C VAL A 19 12.48 -13.57 0.10
N LEU A 20 11.81 -14.56 -0.49
CA LEU A 20 10.93 -15.47 0.24
C LEU A 20 11.66 -16.30 1.30
N ALA A 21 12.93 -16.66 1.05
CA ALA A 21 13.75 -17.37 2.03
C ALA A 21 13.94 -16.56 3.33
N LYS A 22 13.97 -15.23 3.27
CA LYS A 22 14.10 -14.38 4.46
C LYS A 22 12.86 -14.41 5.36
N ALA A 23 11.70 -14.78 4.83
CA ALA A 23 10.46 -14.88 5.58
C ALA A 23 10.46 -16.04 6.60
N GLY A 24 11.34 -17.04 6.42
CA GLY A 24 11.39 -18.23 7.27
C GLY A 24 10.05 -18.94 7.29
N ASP A 25 9.53 -19.25 8.48
CA ASP A 25 8.24 -19.92 8.65
C ASP A 25 7.05 -19.11 8.09
N ASN A 26 7.20 -17.79 7.95
CA ASN A 26 6.16 -16.92 7.41
C ASN A 26 6.06 -16.97 5.87
N ARG A 27 6.96 -17.71 5.19
CA ARG A 27 6.91 -17.90 3.72
C ARG A 27 5.54 -18.37 3.24
N VAL A 28 4.88 -19.24 4.01
CA VAL A 28 3.55 -19.77 3.69
C VAL A 28 2.48 -18.67 3.57
N GLU A 29 2.56 -17.61 4.38
CA GLU A 29 1.63 -16.49 4.31
C GLU A 29 1.84 -15.67 3.05
N LEU A 30 3.10 -15.46 2.65
CA LEU A 30 3.45 -14.69 1.46
C LEU A 30 3.06 -15.45 0.18
N GLU A 31 3.30 -16.75 0.13
CA GLU A 31 2.87 -17.60 -1.00
C GLU A 31 1.34 -17.67 -1.11
N ALA A 32 0.64 -17.76 0.03
CA ALA A 32 -0.81 -17.68 0.06
C ALA A 32 -1.32 -16.32 -0.44
N PHE A 33 -0.67 -15.22 -0.05
CA PHE A 33 -0.99 -13.86 -0.50
C PHE A 33 -0.82 -13.72 -2.02
N ILE A 34 0.30 -14.17 -2.58
CA ILE A 34 0.58 -14.12 -4.02
C ILE A 34 -0.43 -14.95 -4.81
N THR A 35 -0.73 -16.15 -4.32
CA THR A 35 -1.70 -17.06 -4.95
C THR A 35 -3.11 -16.48 -4.93
N THR A 36 -3.53 -15.94 -3.78
CA THR A 36 -4.85 -15.32 -3.62
C THR A 36 -4.98 -14.10 -4.52
N SER A 37 -3.99 -13.22 -4.53
CA SER A 37 -3.97 -12.01 -5.37
C SER A 37 -4.06 -12.35 -6.86
N LYS A 38 -3.38 -13.42 -7.30
CA LYS A 38 -3.48 -13.91 -8.68
C LYS A 38 -4.88 -14.45 -9.01
N ASN A 39 -5.47 -15.20 -8.08
CA ASN A 39 -6.78 -15.80 -8.29
C ASN A 39 -7.90 -14.75 -8.34
N GLU A 40 -7.82 -13.72 -7.50
CA GLU A 40 -8.86 -12.71 -7.37
C GLU A 40 -8.71 -11.56 -8.38
N HIS A 41 -7.48 -11.15 -8.70
CA HIS A 41 -7.19 -9.98 -9.54
C HIS A 41 -6.33 -10.28 -10.78
N GLY A 42 -6.17 -11.56 -11.12
CA GLY A 42 -5.45 -12.03 -12.30
C GLY A 42 -3.95 -11.68 -12.29
N GLU A 43 -3.37 -11.53 -13.47
CA GLU A 43 -1.94 -11.20 -13.61
C GLU A 43 -1.59 -9.84 -13.00
N PHE A 44 -2.52 -8.89 -12.96
CA PHE A 44 -2.30 -7.60 -12.31
C PHE A 44 -2.13 -7.78 -10.80
N GLY A 45 -3.03 -8.53 -10.15
CA GLY A 45 -2.90 -8.88 -8.74
C GLY A 45 -1.63 -9.65 -8.43
N HIS A 46 -1.25 -10.58 -9.31
CA HIS A 46 -0.01 -11.33 -9.17
C HIS A 46 1.21 -10.39 -9.14
N ARG A 47 1.35 -9.51 -10.14
CA ARG A 47 2.46 -8.54 -10.18
C ARG A 47 2.44 -7.58 -8.99
N ALA A 48 1.26 -7.12 -8.57
CA ALA A 48 1.10 -6.27 -7.40
C ALA A 48 1.58 -6.97 -6.10
N ALA A 49 1.21 -8.24 -5.92
CA ALA A 49 1.63 -9.02 -4.77
C ALA A 49 3.14 -9.28 -4.75
N ILE A 50 3.72 -9.64 -5.90
CA ILE A 50 5.17 -9.80 -6.06
C ILE A 50 5.89 -8.50 -5.71
N PHE A 51 5.45 -7.38 -6.30
CA PHE A 51 6.03 -6.06 -6.04
C PHE A 51 6.02 -5.71 -4.55
N LEU A 52 4.90 -5.96 -3.85
CA LEU A 52 4.82 -5.73 -2.41
C LEU A 52 5.81 -6.59 -1.64
N VAL A 53 5.88 -7.90 -1.92
CA VAL A 53 6.78 -8.84 -1.23
C VAL A 53 8.24 -8.48 -1.46
N GLU A 54 8.63 -8.13 -2.69
CA GLU A 54 9.98 -7.67 -3.02
C GLU A 54 10.38 -6.40 -2.27
N GLY A 55 9.42 -5.49 -2.05
CA GLY A 55 9.63 -4.24 -1.34
C GLY A 55 9.56 -4.33 0.18
N MET A 56 9.22 -5.49 0.75
CA MET A 56 9.06 -5.64 2.20
C MET A 56 10.40 -5.53 2.93
N SER A 57 10.35 -4.94 4.13
CA SER A 57 11.46 -5.07 5.09
C SER A 57 11.57 -6.52 5.60
N ASP A 58 12.76 -6.91 6.06
CA ASP A 58 12.99 -8.22 6.69
C ASP A 58 12.03 -8.48 7.88
N LEU A 59 11.60 -7.42 8.58
CA LEU A 59 10.62 -7.53 9.66
C LEU A 59 9.24 -7.88 9.10
N ASP A 60 8.79 -7.17 8.07
CA ASP A 60 7.48 -7.38 7.45
C ASP A 60 7.38 -8.77 6.81
N LEU A 61 8.43 -9.23 6.13
CA LEU A 61 8.51 -10.58 5.55
C LEU A 61 8.24 -11.67 6.58
N LYS A 62 8.65 -11.47 7.83
CA LYS A 62 8.56 -12.47 8.90
C LYS A 62 7.26 -12.41 9.71
N GLN A 63 6.48 -11.34 9.60
CA GLN A 63 5.35 -11.10 10.50
C GLN A 63 4.01 -10.83 9.80
N LEU A 64 4.02 -10.29 8.58
CA LEU A 64 2.78 -9.91 7.92
C LEU A 64 2.02 -11.14 7.44
N ARG A 65 0.73 -11.13 7.74
CA ARG A 65 -0.19 -12.23 7.47
C ARG A 65 -0.89 -12.00 6.14
N CYS A 66 -1.22 -13.09 5.45
CA CYS A 66 -1.89 -13.10 4.16
C CYS A 66 -3.19 -12.25 4.19
N GLU A 67 -3.98 -12.38 5.26
CA GLU A 67 -5.22 -11.61 5.45
C GLU A 67 -5.01 -10.09 5.40
N PHE A 68 -3.99 -9.58 6.12
CA PHE A 68 -3.69 -8.14 6.15
C PHE A 68 -3.24 -7.64 4.78
N LEU A 69 -2.43 -8.43 4.08
CA LEU A 69 -1.90 -8.08 2.77
C LEU A 69 -2.99 -8.07 1.70
N ASN A 70 -3.84 -9.10 1.67
CA ASN A 70 -4.98 -9.19 0.75
C ASN A 70 -5.92 -7.99 0.94
N GLU A 71 -6.33 -7.69 2.18
CA GLU A 71 -7.26 -6.56 2.41
C GLU A 71 -6.69 -5.22 1.90
N ASN A 72 -5.39 -4.99 2.11
CA ASN A 72 -4.76 -3.78 1.62
C ASN A 72 -4.69 -3.74 0.09
N LEU A 73 -4.31 -4.85 -0.54
CA LEU A 73 -4.25 -4.97 -2.00
C LEU A 73 -5.63 -4.79 -2.62
N ASP A 74 -6.65 -5.48 -2.10
CA ASP A 74 -8.04 -5.39 -2.54
C ASP A 74 -8.56 -3.96 -2.50
N LEU A 75 -8.30 -3.25 -1.41
CA LEU A 75 -8.75 -1.86 -1.26
C LEU A 75 -8.03 -0.91 -2.22
N ALA A 76 -6.75 -1.14 -2.52
CA ALA A 76 -6.03 -0.37 -3.53
C ALA A 76 -6.59 -0.63 -4.94
N ILE A 77 -6.78 -1.89 -5.31
CA ILE A 77 -7.34 -2.27 -6.62
C ILE A 77 -8.77 -1.74 -6.75
N ARG A 78 -9.59 -1.89 -5.72
CA ARG A 78 -10.94 -1.34 -5.68
C ARG A 78 -10.96 0.17 -5.89
N ALA A 79 -10.05 0.92 -5.28
CA ALA A 79 -9.93 2.36 -5.52
C ALA A 79 -9.50 2.66 -6.97
N ARG A 80 -8.59 1.86 -7.54
CA ARG A 80 -8.16 1.97 -8.94
C ARG A 80 -9.32 1.77 -9.90
N GLU A 81 -10.16 0.78 -9.66
CA GLU A 81 -11.31 0.45 -10.51
C GLU A 81 -12.46 1.45 -10.35
N GLU A 82 -12.71 1.91 -9.12
CA GLU A 82 -13.83 2.79 -8.84
C GLU A 82 -13.62 4.20 -9.39
N PHE A 83 -12.40 4.73 -9.27
CA PHE A 83 -12.12 6.11 -9.62
C PHE A 83 -11.42 6.21 -10.97
N SER A 84 -12.11 6.78 -11.96
CA SER A 84 -11.59 6.90 -13.33
C SER A 84 -10.26 7.64 -13.45
N TRP A 85 -9.96 8.56 -12.53
CA TRP A 85 -8.66 9.23 -12.45
C TRP A 85 -7.56 8.35 -11.86
N CYS A 86 -7.90 7.37 -11.01
CA CYS A 86 -6.96 6.38 -10.49
C CYS A 86 -6.69 5.27 -11.52
N ALA A 87 -7.74 4.83 -12.24
CA ALA A 87 -7.62 3.84 -13.32
C ALA A 87 -6.63 4.27 -14.42
N LYS A 88 -6.47 5.57 -14.64
CA LYS A 88 -5.55 6.16 -15.63
C LYS A 88 -4.09 6.22 -15.17
N LEU A 89 -3.80 5.92 -13.90
CA LEU A 89 -2.43 5.94 -13.41
C LEU A 89 -1.59 4.83 -14.09
N PRO A 90 -0.38 5.14 -14.55
CA PRO A 90 0.61 4.13 -14.92
C PRO A 90 0.77 3.08 -13.82
N GLU A 91 1.02 1.82 -14.21
CA GLU A 91 1.17 0.70 -13.25
C GLU A 91 2.30 0.98 -12.25
N GLU A 92 3.44 1.49 -12.72
CA GLU A 92 4.59 1.82 -11.87
C GLU A 92 4.25 2.85 -10.79
N LEU A 93 3.52 3.92 -11.13
CA LEU A 93 3.10 4.93 -10.15
C LEU A 93 2.07 4.35 -9.17
N PHE A 94 1.17 3.49 -9.66
CA PHE A 94 0.20 2.85 -8.78
C PHE A 94 0.88 1.89 -7.79
N PHE A 95 1.87 1.11 -8.24
CA PHE A 95 2.62 0.18 -7.39
C PHE A 95 3.47 0.92 -6.35
N ASN A 96 4.10 2.04 -6.71
CA ASN A 96 4.93 2.79 -5.77
C ASN A 96 4.11 3.67 -4.81
N ASP A 97 3.06 4.35 -5.29
CA ASP A 97 2.44 5.45 -4.56
C ASP A 97 1.05 5.13 -3.97
N VAL A 98 0.42 4.02 -4.38
CA VAL A 98 -0.97 3.68 -3.95
C VAL A 98 -1.05 2.30 -3.33
N LEU A 99 -0.44 1.31 -3.96
CA LEU A 99 -0.48 -0.09 -3.51
C LEU A 99 0.08 -0.31 -2.08
N PRO A 100 1.21 0.31 -1.64
CA PRO A 100 1.86 -0.03 -0.38
C PRO A 100 0.98 0.18 0.85
N TYR A 101 1.01 -0.78 1.77
CA TYR A 101 0.24 -0.75 3.03
C TYR A 101 0.84 0.18 4.11
N ALA A 102 2.07 0.66 3.88
CA ALA A 102 2.83 1.57 4.72
C ALA A 102 3.81 2.39 3.85
N SER A 103 4.25 3.55 4.33
CA SER A 103 5.17 4.47 3.66
C SER A 103 6.57 4.48 4.28
N LEU A 104 6.68 4.39 5.61
CA LEU A 104 7.95 4.43 6.34
C LEU A 104 7.98 3.32 7.41
N ASP A 105 8.43 3.66 8.62
CA ASP A 105 8.54 2.81 9.80
C ASP A 105 7.36 2.98 10.76
N GLU A 106 6.25 3.57 10.32
CA GLU A 106 5.02 3.60 11.11
C GLU A 106 4.52 2.19 11.41
N THR A 107 3.77 2.05 12.50
CA THR A 107 3.18 0.78 12.88
C THR A 107 2.27 0.26 11.77
N ARG A 108 2.38 -1.04 11.47
CA ARG A 108 1.52 -1.71 10.47
C ARG A 108 0.12 -1.81 11.04
N GLU A 109 -0.77 -0.95 10.55
CA GLU A 109 -2.12 -0.78 11.07
C GLU A 109 -3.17 -1.06 10.00
N ARG A 110 -4.33 -1.58 10.42
CA ARG A 110 -5.50 -1.78 9.54
C ARG A 110 -6.26 -0.47 9.29
N TRP A 111 -5.56 0.55 8.78
CA TRP A 111 -6.09 1.92 8.60
C TRP A 111 -6.93 2.04 7.31
N ARG A 112 -6.55 1.33 6.26
CA ARG A 112 -7.08 1.49 4.90
C ARG A 112 -8.60 1.29 4.78
N PRO A 113 -9.27 0.33 5.45
CA PRO A 113 -10.73 0.16 5.33
C PRO A 113 -11.53 1.38 5.80
N ASP A 114 -11.14 1.95 6.93
CA ASP A 114 -11.82 3.12 7.51
C ASP A 114 -11.53 4.38 6.69
N PHE A 115 -10.29 4.56 6.25
CA PHE A 115 -9.88 5.67 5.41
C PHE A 115 -10.57 5.62 4.05
N TYR A 116 -10.59 4.47 3.39
CA TYR A 116 -11.31 4.28 2.14
C TYR A 116 -12.78 4.67 2.28
N LYS A 117 -13.48 4.21 3.34
CA LYS A 117 -14.89 4.56 3.60
C LYS A 117 -15.10 6.08 3.76
N LYS A 118 -14.20 6.77 4.46
CA LYS A 118 -14.27 8.23 4.69
C LYS A 118 -13.90 9.02 3.42
N CYS A 119 -12.73 8.74 2.85
CA CYS A 119 -12.16 9.41 1.69
C CYS A 119 -13.05 9.24 0.45
N ARG A 120 -13.60 8.04 0.21
CA ARG A 120 -14.53 7.76 -0.91
C ARG A 120 -15.67 8.77 -0.99
N LYS A 121 -16.24 9.17 0.16
CA LYS A 121 -17.33 10.18 0.20
C LYS A 121 -16.84 11.57 -0.17
N LEU A 122 -15.61 11.92 0.20
CA LEU A 122 -15.03 13.24 -0.04
C LEU A 122 -14.66 13.44 -1.51
N VAL A 123 -14.20 12.37 -2.17
CA VAL A 123 -13.75 12.39 -3.57
C VAL A 123 -14.84 11.97 -4.58
N ALA A 124 -16.07 11.68 -4.12
CA ALA A 124 -17.14 11.16 -4.98
C ALA A 124 -17.50 12.04 -6.19
N LYS A 125 -17.18 13.33 -6.16
CA LYS A 125 -17.41 14.28 -7.27
C LYS A 125 -16.14 14.62 -8.05
N ALA A 126 -14.99 14.09 -7.65
CA ALA A 126 -13.72 14.37 -8.31
C ALA A 126 -13.61 13.56 -9.61
N SER A 127 -13.32 14.26 -10.70
CA SER A 127 -13.07 13.70 -12.02
C SER A 127 -11.57 13.61 -12.35
N THR A 128 -10.72 14.27 -11.55
CA THR A 128 -9.26 14.27 -11.70
C THR A 128 -8.57 13.98 -10.36
N SER A 129 -7.31 13.53 -10.42
CA SER A 129 -6.47 13.36 -9.23
C SER A 129 -6.25 14.68 -8.48
N THR A 130 -6.13 15.80 -9.21
CA THR A 130 -6.03 17.15 -8.64
C THR A 130 -7.27 17.53 -7.82
N GLU A 131 -8.47 17.28 -8.34
CA GLU A 131 -9.71 17.53 -7.59
C GLU A 131 -9.83 16.61 -6.37
N ALA A 132 -9.43 15.35 -6.52
CA ALA A 132 -9.46 14.39 -5.42
C ALA A 132 -8.54 14.83 -4.27
N VAL A 133 -7.27 15.17 -4.56
CA VAL A 133 -6.31 15.60 -3.53
C VAL A 133 -6.74 16.93 -2.89
N GLN A 134 -7.31 17.87 -3.65
CA GLN A 134 -7.85 19.11 -3.09
C GLN A 134 -9.03 18.84 -2.13
N ALA A 135 -9.93 17.91 -2.50
CA ALA A 135 -11.04 17.53 -1.64
C ALA A 135 -10.57 16.85 -0.35
N LEU A 136 -9.54 15.99 -0.42
CA LEU A 136 -8.94 15.34 0.75
C LEU A 136 -8.24 16.36 1.64
N ASN A 137 -7.33 17.17 1.10
CA ASN A 137 -6.56 18.15 1.88
C ASN A 137 -7.43 19.20 2.58
N SER A 138 -8.56 19.58 1.97
CA SER A 138 -9.48 20.55 2.57
C SER A 138 -10.42 19.98 3.63
N LYS A 139 -10.66 18.66 3.66
CA LYS A 139 -11.74 18.06 4.47
C LYS A 139 -11.32 16.90 5.34
N PHE A 140 -10.40 16.05 4.88
CA PHE A 140 -10.11 14.78 5.54
C PHE A 140 -9.45 14.98 6.91
N PHE A 141 -8.46 15.88 7.00
CA PHE A 141 -7.79 16.19 8.26
C PHE A 141 -8.73 16.75 9.33
N ASN A 142 -9.71 17.58 8.94
CA ASN A 142 -10.78 18.03 9.84
C ASN A 142 -11.68 16.87 10.27
N LEU A 143 -12.00 15.95 9.35
CA LEU A 143 -12.84 14.78 9.63
C LEU A 143 -12.21 13.81 10.65
N ILE A 144 -10.89 13.64 10.61
CA ILE A 144 -10.15 12.79 11.55
C ILE A 144 -9.57 13.57 12.75
N ASN A 145 -9.83 14.88 12.82
CA ASN A 145 -9.33 15.79 13.85
C ASN A 145 -7.80 15.72 14.02
N VAL A 146 -7.04 15.83 12.93
CA VAL A 146 -5.57 15.84 12.94
C VAL A 146 -5.06 17.13 12.31
N HIS A 147 -4.20 17.85 13.04
CA HIS A 147 -3.64 19.12 12.57
C HIS A 147 -2.12 19.19 12.75
N TYR A 148 -1.47 20.01 11.94
CA TYR A 148 -0.04 20.23 12.08
C TYR A 148 0.31 20.80 13.47
N ASN A 149 1.18 20.10 14.21
CA ASN A 149 1.70 20.55 15.49
C ASN A 149 3.04 19.86 15.82
N THR A 150 4.03 20.61 16.26
CA THR A 150 5.35 20.08 16.62
C THR A 150 5.39 19.45 18.03
N GLY A 151 4.37 19.64 18.86
CA GLY A 151 4.19 19.07 20.20
C GLY A 151 3.61 17.65 20.21
N ARG A 152 3.99 16.83 19.22
CA ARG A 152 3.66 15.41 19.06
C ARG A 152 4.75 14.50 19.67
N LYS A 153 4.41 13.25 20.01
CA LYS A 153 5.34 12.28 20.60
C LYS A 153 6.53 11.89 19.69
N LYS A 154 6.31 11.71 18.38
CA LYS A 154 7.36 11.37 17.40
C LYS A 154 7.00 11.93 16.00
N PRO A 155 7.95 12.15 15.08
CA PRO A 155 7.66 12.76 13.78
C PRO A 155 6.89 11.86 12.80
N ASN A 156 7.22 10.57 12.78
CA ASN A 156 6.76 9.48 11.90
C ASN A 156 5.61 8.70 12.55
N GLN A 157 4.59 9.42 13.00
CA GLN A 157 3.42 8.81 13.65
C GLN A 157 2.56 8.03 12.66
N SER A 158 2.04 6.90 13.11
CA SER A 158 0.99 6.19 12.39
C SER A 158 -0.31 7.03 12.35
N PRO A 159 -1.25 6.68 11.46
CA PRO A 159 -2.56 7.29 11.45
C PRO A 159 -3.26 7.25 12.82
N ALA A 160 -3.25 6.10 13.51
CA ALA A 160 -3.90 5.98 14.82
C ALA A 160 -3.22 6.86 15.88
N GLU A 161 -1.88 6.89 15.93
CA GLU A 161 -1.15 7.74 16.86
C GLU A 161 -1.44 9.23 16.66
N SER A 162 -1.55 9.65 15.41
CA SER A 162 -1.87 11.04 15.03
C SER A 162 -3.29 11.43 15.43
N ILE A 163 -4.26 10.54 15.21
CA ILE A 163 -5.67 10.71 15.60
C ILE A 163 -5.79 10.83 17.11
N VAL A 164 -5.14 9.94 17.87
CA VAL A 164 -5.17 9.94 19.35
C VAL A 164 -4.64 11.26 19.94
N GLN A 165 -3.63 11.88 19.31
CA GLN A 165 -3.06 13.15 19.78
C GLN A 165 -3.70 14.38 19.14
N SER A 166 -4.60 14.16 18.18
CA SER A 166 -5.21 15.17 17.31
C SER A 166 -4.17 16.05 16.61
N ARG A 167 -2.99 15.48 16.32
CA ARG A 167 -1.86 16.23 15.77
C ARG A 167 -0.83 15.35 15.08
N ALA A 168 -0.12 15.94 14.11
CA ALA A 168 1.01 15.33 13.41
C ALA A 168 2.00 16.42 12.94
N THR A 169 3.19 16.02 12.49
CA THR A 169 4.11 16.89 11.72
C THR A 169 4.08 16.57 10.23
N CYS A 170 4.89 17.24 9.41
CA CYS A 170 4.97 17.02 7.97
C CYS A 170 5.03 15.53 7.60
N THR A 171 5.91 14.75 8.23
CA THR A 171 6.01 13.30 7.98
C THR A 171 4.72 12.55 8.31
N GLY A 172 4.16 12.70 9.52
CA GLY A 172 2.89 12.04 9.89
C GLY A 172 1.69 12.48 9.04
N LEU A 173 1.65 13.75 8.58
CA LEU A 173 0.63 14.22 7.64
C LEU A 173 0.83 13.67 6.23
N SER A 174 2.06 13.31 5.83
CA SER A 174 2.33 12.66 4.55
C SER A 174 2.06 11.15 4.56
N ILE A 175 2.11 10.52 5.73
CA ILE A 175 1.70 9.12 5.92
C ILE A 175 0.18 8.97 5.83
N ILE A 176 -0.57 10.01 6.23
CA ILE A 176 -2.05 10.06 6.21
C ILE A 176 -2.56 10.49 4.83
#